data_AF-Q21AT1-F1
#
_entry.id   AF-Q21AT1-F1
#
_cell.length_a   1.000
_cell.length_b   1.000
_cell.length_c   1.000
_cell.angle_alpha   90.00
_cell.angle_beta   90.00
_cell.angle_gamma   90.00
#
_symmetry.space_group_name_H-M   'P 1'
#
loop_
_entity.id
_entity.type
_entity.pdbx_description
1 polymer ?
#
loop_
_entity_poly.entity_id
_entity_poly.type
_entity_poly.pdbx_seq_one_letter_code
_entity_poly.pdbx_strand_id
1 'polypeptide(L)'
;MIKQTDAKQRKSTERPAAAKSGETIPAQLQPATLTALDEWAALHLVSRAEAVQRLVQLGLSVASSGRPAKAVRTARAVELAANQIGQLIDPDAPSEERDRRIHRLTEGPPEFVEARVDLPKRKR
;
A
#
# COMPACT_ATOMS: atom_id res chain seq x y z
N MET A 1 3.11 62.72 -41.64
CA MET A 1 1.89 62.24 -42.35
C MET A 1 1.61 60.82 -41.91
N ILE A 2 0.36 60.59 -41.51
CA ILE A 2 -0.20 59.34 -40.97
C ILE A 2 -0.58 58.42 -42.12
N LYS A 3 -0.45 57.09 -41.95
CA LYS A 3 -1.53 56.13 -42.22
C LYS A 3 -1.18 54.73 -41.70
N GLN A 4 -2.02 54.26 -40.79
CA GLN A 4 -2.18 52.88 -40.36
C GLN A 4 -2.86 52.03 -41.43
N THR A 5 -2.83 50.69 -41.29
CA THR A 5 -4.00 49.77 -41.30
C THR A 5 -3.50 48.37 -40.87
N ASP A 6 -4.00 47.81 -39.77
CA ASP A 6 -5.13 46.84 -39.68
C ASP A 6 -4.69 45.41 -40.03
N ALA A 7 -5.05 44.28 -39.41
CA ALA A 7 -5.59 43.87 -38.12
C ALA A 7 -5.51 42.32 -38.15
N LYS A 8 -5.27 41.65 -37.02
CA LYS A 8 -5.89 40.32 -36.82
C LYS A 8 -6.12 40.07 -35.34
N GLN A 9 -7.39 40.18 -34.99
CA GLN A 9 -7.93 40.07 -33.65
C GLN A 9 -7.61 38.70 -33.04
N ARG A 10 -7.12 38.75 -31.79
CA ARG A 10 -6.93 37.58 -30.94
C ARG A 10 -8.31 37.02 -30.60
N LYS A 11 -8.55 35.77 -30.97
CA LYS A 11 -9.73 35.04 -30.53
C LYS A 11 -9.50 34.62 -29.08
N SER A 12 -9.92 35.47 -28.16
CA SER A 12 -10.08 35.15 -26.74
C SER A 12 -11.11 34.02 -26.65
N THR A 13 -10.62 32.78 -26.56
CA THR A 13 -11.47 31.68 -26.13
C THR A 13 -11.54 31.77 -24.62
N GLU A 14 -12.70 32.20 -24.15
CA GLU A 14 -13.07 32.26 -22.75
C GLU A 14 -12.72 30.91 -22.09
N ARG A 15 -11.83 30.99 -21.10
CA ARG A 15 -11.35 29.84 -20.34
C ARG A 15 -12.43 29.52 -19.30
N PRO A 16 -13.04 28.32 -19.32
CA PRO A 16 -14.06 27.99 -18.34
C PRO A 16 -13.46 28.00 -16.94
N ALA A 17 -14.30 28.41 -15.99
CA ALA A 17 -13.99 28.68 -14.58
C ALA A 17 -12.98 27.69 -13.96
N ALA A 18 -12.04 28.25 -13.21
CA ALA A 18 -10.94 27.57 -12.53
C ALA A 18 -11.43 26.38 -11.68
N ALA A 19 -11.43 25.20 -12.27
CA ALA A 19 -11.49 23.93 -11.56
C ALA A 19 -10.16 23.74 -10.83
N LYS A 20 -10.09 24.18 -9.57
CA LYS A 20 -9.05 23.87 -8.57
C LYS A 20 -7.67 23.57 -9.20
N SER A 21 -7.10 24.57 -9.88
CA SER A 21 -5.86 24.38 -10.63
C SER A 21 -4.73 24.08 -9.64
N GLY A 22 -4.23 22.85 -9.65
CA GLY A 22 -3.02 22.50 -8.92
C GLY A 22 -1.81 23.26 -9.47
N GLU A 23 -0.86 23.55 -8.60
CA GLU A 23 0.40 24.19 -9.00
C GLU A 23 1.25 23.21 -9.83
N THR A 24 1.77 23.68 -10.97
CA THR A 24 2.64 22.86 -11.83
C THR A 24 4.08 23.02 -11.38
N ILE A 25 4.63 21.96 -10.79
CA ILE A 25 6.02 21.94 -10.30
C ILE A 25 6.88 21.16 -11.30
N PRO A 26 7.93 21.76 -11.88
CA PRO A 26 8.89 21.02 -12.69
C PRO A 26 9.73 20.10 -11.78
N ALA A 27 9.76 18.80 -12.09
CA ALA A 27 10.53 17.81 -11.35
C ALA A 27 11.49 17.06 -12.30
N GLN A 28 12.74 16.90 -11.88
CA GLN A 28 13.71 16.06 -12.58
C GLN A 28 13.66 14.65 -11.98
N LEU A 29 13.42 13.65 -12.82
CA LEU A 29 13.34 12.24 -12.44
C LEU A 29 14.36 11.45 -13.27
N GLN A 30 14.95 10.41 -12.67
CA GLN A 30 15.86 9.53 -13.40
C GLN A 30 15.11 8.78 -14.50
N PRO A 31 15.75 8.47 -15.65
CA PRO A 31 15.09 7.78 -16.76
C PRO A 31 14.45 6.45 -16.35
N ALA A 32 15.12 5.68 -15.49
CA ALA A 32 14.58 4.42 -14.94
C ALA A 32 13.28 4.63 -14.15
N THR A 33 13.19 5.72 -13.39
CA THR A 33 11.97 6.08 -12.65
C THR A 33 10.84 6.47 -13.59
N LEU A 34 11.15 7.10 -14.72
CA LEU A 34 10.13 7.43 -15.73
C LEU A 34 9.57 6.17 -16.38
N THR A 35 10.42 5.20 -16.73
CA THR A 35 9.96 3.91 -17.27
C THR A 35 9.06 3.18 -16.28
N ALA A 36 9.47 3.08 -15.01
CA ALA A 36 8.65 2.43 -13.97
C ALA A 36 7.32 3.16 -13.74
N LEU A 37 7.31 4.49 -13.84
CA LEU A 37 6.09 5.30 -13.74
C LEU A 37 5.14 5.03 -14.92
N ASP A 38 5.68 4.98 -16.14
CA ASP A 38 4.89 4.73 -17.36
C ASP A 38 4.33 3.29 -17.35
N GLU A 39 5.09 2.29 -16.89
CA GLU A 39 4.62 0.92 -16.66
C GLU A 39 3.50 0.87 -15.61
N TRP A 40 3.67 1.55 -14.48
CA TRP A 40 2.65 1.62 -13.44
C TRP A 40 1.36 2.27 -13.96
N ALA A 41 1.50 3.35 -14.75
CA ALA A 41 0.37 4.02 -15.39
C ALA A 41 -0.37 3.10 -16.37
N ALA A 42 0.36 2.32 -17.17
CA ALA A 42 -0.21 1.33 -18.08
C ALA A 42 -0.97 0.22 -17.35
N LEU A 43 -0.40 -0.31 -16.26
CA LEU A 43 -1.04 -1.34 -15.43
C LEU A 43 -2.35 -0.86 -14.79
N HIS A 44 -2.42 0.42 -14.41
CA HIS A 44 -3.58 1.00 -13.74
C HIS A 44 -4.53 1.74 -14.68
N LEU A 45 -4.25 1.75 -15.99
CA LEU A 45 -5.03 2.42 -17.03
C LEU A 45 -5.29 3.90 -16.74
N VAL A 46 -4.29 4.59 -16.19
CA VAL A 46 -4.36 6.01 -15.84
C VAL A 46 -3.39 6.84 -16.67
N SER A 47 -3.66 8.15 -16.76
CA SER A 47 -2.70 9.07 -17.36
C SER A 47 -1.42 9.18 -16.52
N ARG A 48 -0.30 9.56 -17.14
CA ARG A 48 0.96 9.77 -16.42
C ARG A 48 0.85 10.82 -15.30
N ALA A 49 0.09 11.90 -15.53
CA ALA A 49 -0.12 12.94 -14.52
C ALA A 49 -0.89 12.40 -13.31
N GLU A 50 -1.91 11.58 -13.56
CA GLU A 50 -2.70 10.93 -12.52
C GLU A 50 -1.89 9.86 -11.78
N ALA A 51 -1.03 9.12 -12.49
CA ALA A 51 -0.11 8.17 -11.88
C ALA A 51 0.83 8.85 -10.89
N VAL A 52 1.42 9.98 -11.26
CA VAL A 52 2.26 10.78 -10.35
C VAL A 52 1.47 11.20 -9.11
N GLN A 53 0.27 11.76 -9.29
CA GLN A 53 -0.56 12.19 -8.17
C GLN A 53 -0.90 11.04 -7.21
N ARG A 54 -1.32 9.89 -7.73
CA ARG A 54 -1.67 8.72 -6.92
C ARG A 54 -0.46 8.16 -6.19
N LEU A 55 0.69 8.04 -6.87
CA LEU A 55 1.92 7.54 -6.25
C LEU A 55 2.46 8.49 -5.17
N VAL A 56 2.37 9.81 -5.38
CA VAL A 56 2.72 10.80 -4.35
C VAL A 56 1.78 10.69 -3.15
N GLN A 57 0.46 10.59 -3.38
CA GLN A 57 -0.52 10.43 -2.31
C GLN A 57 -0.27 9.16 -1.50
N LEU A 58 0.03 8.04 -2.18
CA LEU A 58 0.41 6.78 -1.54
C LEU A 58 1.70 6.94 -0.73
N GLY A 59 2.73 7.56 -1.30
CA GLY A 59 3.99 7.83 -0.61
C GLY A 59 3.80 8.65 0.67
N LEU A 60 2.98 9.70 0.62
CA LEU A 60 2.65 10.53 1.78
C LEU A 60 1.82 9.75 2.82
N SER A 61 0.88 8.90 2.38
CA SER A 61 0.10 8.05 3.30
C SER A 61 0.98 7.03 4.05
N VAL A 62 1.96 6.44 3.37
CA VAL A 62 2.89 5.49 3.96
C VAL A 62 3.89 6.20 4.88
N ALA A 63 4.46 7.32 4.44
CA ALA A 63 5.41 8.12 5.20
C ALA A 63 4.78 8.71 6.49
N SER A 64 3.55 9.23 6.38
CA SER A 64 2.80 9.74 7.55
C SER A 64 2.42 8.64 8.53
N SER A 65 2.34 7.38 8.09
CA SER A 65 2.00 6.29 9.00
C SER A 65 3.09 6.06 10.07
N GLY A 66 4.34 6.51 9.85
CA GLY A 66 5.47 6.38 10.78
C GLY A 66 5.71 4.96 11.28
N ARG A 67 4.99 3.99 10.73
CA ARG A 67 4.86 2.66 11.29
C ARG A 67 5.87 1.82 10.53
N PRO A 68 6.93 1.32 11.19
CA PRO A 68 7.75 0.29 10.56
C PRO A 68 6.80 -0.78 10.04
N ALA A 69 7.00 -1.22 8.78
CA ALA A 69 6.24 -2.29 8.17
C ALA A 69 6.07 -3.36 9.24
N LYS A 70 4.83 -3.53 9.69
CA LYS A 70 4.53 -4.23 10.93
C LYS A 70 4.89 -5.68 10.64
N ALA A 71 6.14 -6.07 10.93
CA ALA A 71 6.47 -7.43 11.23
C ALA A 71 5.46 -7.78 12.32
N VAL A 72 4.40 -8.48 11.91
CA VAL A 72 3.39 -8.96 12.84
C VAL A 72 4.22 -9.63 13.92
N ARG A 73 4.21 -9.05 15.12
CA ARG A 73 4.97 -9.61 16.23
C ARG A 73 4.35 -10.98 16.43
N THR A 74 4.96 -12.00 15.85
CA THR A 74 4.45 -13.37 15.76
C THR A 74 4.05 -13.84 17.14
N ALA A 75 4.86 -13.50 18.15
CA ALA A 75 4.56 -13.69 19.57
C ALA A 75 3.19 -13.13 19.99
N ARG A 76 2.87 -11.86 19.66
CA ARG A 76 1.59 -11.25 20.04
C ARG A 76 0.41 -11.87 19.30
N ALA A 77 0.59 -12.30 18.05
CA ALA A 77 -0.45 -13.00 17.30
C ALA A 77 -0.71 -14.40 17.89
N VAL A 78 0.35 -15.10 18.27
CA VAL A 78 0.28 -16.41 18.95
C VAL A 78 -0.41 -16.27 20.31
N GLU A 79 -0.07 -15.26 21.12
CA GLU A 79 -0.71 -14.99 22.41
C GLU A 79 -2.22 -14.75 22.27
N LEU A 80 -2.63 -13.92 21.31
CA LEU A 80 -4.05 -13.64 21.07
C LEU A 80 -4.80 -14.89 20.60
N ALA A 81 -4.19 -15.69 19.72
CA ALA A 81 -4.77 -16.95 19.27
C ALA A 81 -4.89 -17.96 20.41
N ALA A 82 -3.85 -18.10 21.24
CA ALA A 82 -3.86 -19.01 22.38
C ALA A 82 -4.98 -18.67 23.38
N ASN A 83 -5.17 -17.38 23.68
CA ASN A 83 -6.24 -16.93 24.56
C ASN A 83 -7.63 -17.25 23.97
N GLN A 84 -7.84 -16.96 22.69
CA GLN A 84 -9.12 -17.24 22.03
C GLN A 84 -9.41 -18.75 21.97
N ILE A 85 -8.41 -19.58 21.65
CA ILE A 85 -8.56 -21.04 21.61
C ILE A 85 -8.86 -21.59 23.01
N GLY A 86 -8.20 -21.07 24.05
CA GLY A 86 -8.47 -21.46 25.44
C GLY A 86 -9.92 -21.23 25.86
N GLN A 87 -10.58 -20.18 25.35
CA GLN A 87 -12.00 -19.91 25.60
C GLN A 87 -12.95 -20.85 24.84
N LEU A 88 -12.49 -21.45 23.74
CA LEU A 88 -13.29 -22.35 22.89
C LEU A 88 -13.12 -23.83 23.24
N ILE A 89 -12.07 -24.18 23.97
CA ILE A 89 -11.84 -25.55 24.44
C ILE A 89 -12.77 -25.85 25.61
N ASP A 90 -13.20 -27.12 25.69
CA ASP A 90 -14.02 -27.64 26.77
C ASP A 90 -13.41 -27.30 28.16
N PRO A 91 -14.13 -26.54 29.00
CA PRO A 91 -13.64 -26.16 30.32
C PRO A 91 -13.48 -27.35 31.27
N ASP A 92 -14.19 -28.46 31.03
CA ASP A 92 -14.13 -29.68 31.86
C ASP A 92 -12.92 -30.57 31.54
N ALA A 93 -12.17 -30.27 30.46
CA ALA A 93 -10.95 -30.99 30.12
C ALA A 93 -9.80 -30.67 31.11
N PRO A 94 -8.92 -31.65 31.42
CA PRO A 94 -7.72 -31.43 32.23
C PRO A 94 -6.83 -30.33 31.64
N SER A 95 -6.25 -29.48 32.49
CA SER A 95 -5.45 -28.33 32.06
C SER A 95 -4.32 -28.70 31.11
N GLU A 96 -3.62 -29.81 31.35
CA GLU A 96 -2.54 -30.29 30.47
C GLU A 96 -3.03 -30.61 29.05
N GLU A 97 -4.23 -31.19 28.92
CA GLU A 97 -4.78 -31.55 27.61
C GLU A 97 -5.22 -30.30 26.85
N ARG A 98 -5.75 -29.30 27.57
CA ARG A 98 -6.09 -27.99 27.00
C ARG A 98 -4.83 -27.29 26.48
N ASP A 99 -3.75 -27.27 27.25
CA ASP A 99 -2.48 -26.62 26.86
C ASP A 99 -1.84 -27.30 25.65
N ARG A 100 -1.85 -28.65 25.62
CA ARG A 100 -1.37 -29.43 24.46
C ARG A 100 -2.16 -29.11 23.20
N ARG A 101 -3.49 -28.99 23.33
CA ARG A 101 -4.37 -28.68 22.21
C ARG A 101 -4.19 -27.24 21.72
N ILE A 102 -4.05 -26.27 22.63
CA ILE A 102 -3.72 -24.88 22.28
C ILE A 102 -2.41 -24.85 21.50
N HIS A 103 -1.34 -25.44 22.04
CA HIS A 103 -0.03 -25.47 21.41
C HIS A 103 -0.07 -26.10 20.00
N ARG A 104 -0.77 -27.22 19.85
CA ARG A 104 -0.94 -27.90 18.55
C ARG A 104 -1.68 -27.02 17.53
N LEU A 105 -2.68 -26.27 17.97
CA LEU A 105 -3.48 -25.42 17.08
C LEU A 105 -2.79 -24.10 16.74
N THR A 106 -1.95 -23.55 17.63
CA THR A 106 -1.18 -22.34 17.37
C THR A 106 0.05 -22.59 16.49
N GLU A 107 0.70 -23.75 16.63
CA GLU A 107 1.81 -24.16 15.75
C GLU A 107 1.30 -24.59 14.36
N GLY A 108 0.13 -25.21 14.32
CA GLY A 108 -0.49 -25.76 13.12
C GLY A 108 0.00 -27.18 12.78
N PRO A 109 -0.67 -27.88 11.84
CA PRO A 109 -0.25 -29.22 11.44
C PRO A 109 1.11 -29.18 10.72
N PRO A 110 2.00 -30.18 10.96
CA PRO A 110 3.36 -30.18 10.44
C PRO A 110 3.43 -30.08 8.91
N GLU A 111 2.42 -30.56 8.20
CA GLU A 111 2.31 -30.51 6.74
C GLU A 111 2.24 -29.08 6.18
N PHE A 112 1.78 -28.12 7.00
CA PHE A 112 1.62 -26.72 6.58
C PHE A 112 2.70 -25.81 7.14
N VAL A 113 3.52 -26.28 8.08
CA VAL A 113 4.60 -25.49 8.68
C VAL A 113 5.63 -25.07 7.63
N GLU A 114 5.97 -25.95 6.68
CA GLU A 114 6.90 -25.64 5.58
C GLU A 114 6.31 -24.69 4.52
N ALA A 115 4.98 -24.58 4.45
CA ALA A 115 4.26 -23.70 3.52
C ALA A 115 4.10 -22.26 4.06
N ARG A 116 4.48 -22.00 5.31
CA ARG A 116 4.40 -20.69 5.96
C ARG A 116 5.37 -19.70 5.32
N VAL A 117 4.83 -18.63 4.74
CA VAL A 117 5.61 -17.54 4.12
C VAL A 117 6.18 -16.59 5.19
N ASP A 118 5.59 -16.60 6.39
CA ASP A 118 5.92 -15.73 7.51
C ASP A 118 7.07 -16.22 8.41
N LEU A 119 7.45 -17.51 8.33
CA LEU A 119 8.50 -18.10 9.15
C LEU A 119 9.75 -18.46 8.32
N PRO A 120 10.96 -18.33 8.89
CA PRO A 120 12.17 -18.86 8.26
C PRO A 120 12.06 -20.37 8.14
N LYS A 121 12.30 -20.91 6.94
CA LYS A 121 12.29 -22.35 6.70
C LYS A 121 13.29 -23.04 7.63
N ARG A 122 12.84 -24.10 8.32
CA ARG A 122 13.73 -24.92 9.15
C ARG A 122 14.85 -25.46 8.27
N LYS A 123 16.11 -25.20 8.64
CA LYS A 123 17.26 -25.85 8.00
C LYS A 123 17.18 -27.35 8.31
N ARG A 124 17.18 -28.17 7.26
CA ARG A 124 17.34 -29.62 7.36
C ARG A 124 18.76 -29.98 7.75
#